data_AF-A0A3D9FC77-F1
#
_entry.id   AF-A0A3D9FC77-F1
#
_cell.length_a   1.000
_cell.length_b   1.000
_cell.length_c   1.000
_cell.angle_alpha   90.00
_cell.angle_beta   90.00
_cell.angle_gamma   90.00
#
_symmetry.space_group_name_H-M   'P 1'
#
loop_
_entity.id
_entity.type
_entity.pdbx_description
1 polymer ?
#
loop_
_entity_poly.entity_id
_entity_poly.type
_entity_poly.pdbx_seq_one_letter_code
_entity_poly.pdbx_strand_id
1 'polypeptide(L)'
;MKLKFLAATALISVAASPALSDSASIPALGTSAAQTDMDAVLSRSEREAYREIFSDIHNRRWESAAQRLERAPRSVLHPVARAELYLAAGSPRVELAPLRALINDFPDLPDAQRILTLAQGRGLERAPALPQGHALRRMPGPSRRGTARPVRSDSAARALVSRVRPLIVDDSPREAENLLNQYGGNLSPEGLTEVRQRIAWSYYLTGDDRNAQRLARQARTGAGEWAVFGDWVDGLASWRAGDYDAAADAFASVGRRAPDSEKRTAGLYWAARAEMARGRPENVQNLLRTAARMNETFYGLLAAQALGTADADAPGAILPPGWDSVATYSNARRAIALVEIGERDLAGAYVRHGATIGNPHHHDAWLDLANQLQLPNTELWLARNAPISHHPSARDRFPAPDYQPVGGWRVDRSLVYAHALQESNFRPDVVSPAGARGLLQLMPGTARDIARQRGETVNASRLNVPEVNIAYGQHYMEQMRDFPGMQGLLPKVIASYNAGPGAVANWEGRLRDRGDPLLYIESIPFYETRGYVPIILRNYWMYQRNAGEEATSLSALAQGMWPRFPGTPGAVAVRLSGQGGSRIAD
;
A
#
# COMPACT_ATOMS: atom_id res chain seq x y z
N MET A 1 -76.86 -1.90 -15.17
CA MET A 1 -76.93 -3.37 -14.95
C MET A 1 -75.78 -4.03 -15.70
N LYS A 2 -74.90 -4.72 -14.96
CA LYS A 2 -73.91 -5.75 -15.37
C LYS A 2 -72.69 -5.36 -16.25
N LEU A 3 -71.53 -5.42 -15.57
CA LEU A 3 -70.23 -6.02 -15.92
C LEU A 3 -69.78 -6.02 -17.38
N LYS A 4 -68.60 -5.44 -17.64
CA LYS A 4 -67.59 -6.05 -18.53
C LYS A 4 -66.15 -5.83 -18.03
N PHE A 5 -65.56 -6.97 -17.64
CA PHE A 5 -64.17 -7.42 -17.81
C PHE A 5 -62.97 -6.52 -17.43
N LEU A 6 -62.35 -6.90 -16.31
CA LEU A 6 -60.91 -6.74 -16.05
C LEU A 6 -60.11 -7.55 -17.08
N ALA A 7 -59.14 -6.91 -17.73
CA ALA A 7 -58.02 -7.57 -18.38
C ALA A 7 -56.77 -7.35 -17.51
N ALA A 8 -56.26 -8.43 -16.93
CA ALA A 8 -55.01 -8.47 -16.20
C ALA A 8 -53.84 -8.33 -17.21
N THR A 9 -53.08 -7.24 -17.11
CA THR A 9 -51.81 -7.10 -17.83
C THR A 9 -50.70 -7.58 -16.91
N ALA A 10 -50.11 -8.73 -17.25
CA ALA A 10 -48.92 -9.25 -16.61
C ALA A 10 -47.74 -8.29 -16.87
N LEU A 11 -47.29 -7.60 -15.83
CA LEU A 11 -46.00 -6.89 -15.82
C LEU A 11 -44.90 -7.93 -15.70
N ILE A 12 -44.28 -8.26 -16.83
CA ILE A 12 -43.02 -9.01 -16.90
C ILE A 12 -41.95 -8.10 -16.28
N SER A 13 -41.53 -8.42 -15.06
CA SER A 13 -40.34 -7.85 -14.46
C SER A 13 -39.12 -8.38 -15.21
N VAL A 14 -38.62 -7.60 -16.17
CA VAL A 14 -37.29 -7.84 -16.74
C VAL A 14 -36.28 -7.51 -15.64
N ALA A 15 -35.68 -8.55 -15.06
CA ALA A 15 -34.52 -8.40 -14.21
C ALA A 15 -33.42 -7.72 -15.02
N ALA A 16 -33.08 -6.49 -14.67
CA ALA A 16 -31.93 -5.79 -15.24
C ALA A 16 -30.67 -6.52 -14.78
N SER A 17 -30.04 -7.27 -15.68
CA SER A 17 -28.68 -7.76 -15.50
C SER A 17 -27.76 -6.56 -15.25
N PRO A 18 -26.89 -6.58 -14.22
CA PRO A 18 -25.90 -5.53 -14.07
C PRO A 18 -25.01 -5.51 -15.32
N ALA A 19 -24.89 -4.33 -15.93
CA ALA A 19 -23.99 -4.10 -17.03
C ALA A 19 -22.55 -4.42 -16.57
N LEU A 20 -21.96 -5.45 -17.17
CA LEU A 20 -20.53 -5.71 -17.07
C LEU A 20 -19.84 -4.49 -17.68
N SER A 21 -19.03 -3.79 -16.89
CA SER A 21 -18.19 -2.73 -17.42
C SER A 21 -17.13 -3.37 -18.30
N ASP A 22 -17.28 -3.20 -19.61
CA ASP A 22 -16.28 -3.52 -20.63
C ASP A 22 -15.22 -2.41 -20.60
N SER A 23 -14.51 -2.28 -19.48
CA SER A 23 -13.29 -1.48 -19.41
C SER A 23 -12.16 -2.35 -19.92
N ALA A 24 -11.58 -1.91 -21.03
CA ALA A 24 -10.43 -2.50 -21.71
C ALA A 24 -9.57 -3.35 -20.77
N SER A 25 -9.47 -4.64 -21.11
CA SER A 25 -8.45 -5.54 -20.61
C SER A 25 -7.15 -4.77 -20.49
N ILE A 26 -6.50 -4.82 -19.32
CA ILE A 26 -5.10 -4.41 -19.20
C ILE A 26 -4.40 -5.02 -20.42
N PRO A 27 -3.81 -4.25 -21.33
CA PRO A 27 -2.76 -4.79 -22.14
C PRO A 27 -1.66 -5.08 -21.14
N ALA A 28 -1.71 -6.29 -20.58
CA ALA A 28 -0.57 -7.15 -20.64
C ALA A 28 0.72 -6.36 -20.79
N LEU A 29 1.22 -5.82 -19.69
CA LEU A 29 2.62 -5.41 -19.65
C LEU A 29 3.40 -6.72 -19.76
N GLY A 30 3.63 -7.15 -20.99
CA GLY A 30 4.21 -8.45 -21.29
C GLY A 30 3.31 -9.68 -21.05
N THR A 31 1.98 -9.58 -20.88
CA THR A 31 1.13 -10.80 -20.91
C THR A 31 0.62 -11.11 -22.32
N SER A 32 1.46 -11.85 -23.07
CA SER A 32 0.89 -13.02 -23.74
C SER A 32 0.01 -13.74 -22.72
N ALA A 33 -1.10 -14.32 -23.17
CA ALA A 33 -1.81 -15.33 -22.42
C ALA A 33 -0.87 -16.52 -22.16
N ALA A 34 0.09 -16.36 -21.26
CA ALA A 34 0.98 -17.38 -20.78
C ALA A 34 0.28 -17.96 -19.55
N GLN A 35 -0.47 -19.04 -19.78
CA GLN A 35 -0.16 -20.23 -19.00
C GLN A 35 1.35 -20.26 -18.84
N THR A 36 1.83 -20.25 -17.60
CA THR A 36 3.23 -20.47 -17.20
C THR A 36 3.97 -21.28 -18.27
N ASP A 37 4.59 -20.61 -19.24
CA ASP A 37 5.43 -21.26 -20.25
C ASP A 37 6.82 -21.48 -19.64
N MET A 38 6.81 -21.76 -18.33
CA MET A 38 7.91 -22.30 -17.59
C MET A 38 7.68 -23.80 -17.62
N ASP A 39 8.57 -24.50 -18.32
CA ASP A 39 8.52 -25.95 -18.39
C ASP A 39 8.31 -26.55 -17.01
N ALA A 40 7.28 -27.38 -16.88
CA ALA A 40 6.97 -28.06 -15.63
C ALA A 40 8.21 -28.81 -15.14
N VAL A 41 8.66 -28.51 -13.91
CA VAL A 41 9.82 -29.15 -13.30
C VAL A 41 9.44 -30.51 -12.73
N LEU A 42 8.18 -30.70 -12.35
CA LEU A 42 7.67 -31.94 -11.79
C LEU A 42 6.75 -32.69 -12.76
N SER A 43 6.98 -34.00 -12.84
CA SER A 43 6.00 -34.91 -13.44
C SER A 43 4.69 -34.90 -12.66
N ARG A 44 3.62 -35.43 -13.27
CA ARG A 44 2.30 -35.51 -12.63
C ARG A 44 2.34 -36.33 -11.32
N SER A 45 3.05 -37.45 -11.32
CA SER A 45 3.18 -38.34 -10.15
C SER A 45 3.98 -37.67 -9.03
N GLU A 46 5.04 -36.92 -9.36
CA GLU A 46 5.78 -36.13 -8.37
C GLU A 46 4.90 -35.04 -7.76
N ARG A 47 4.15 -34.29 -8.56
CA ARG A 47 3.24 -33.24 -8.05
C ARG A 47 2.24 -33.81 -7.05
N GLU A 48 1.63 -34.94 -7.36
CA GLU A 48 0.66 -35.60 -6.48
C GLU A 48 1.33 -36.07 -5.18
N ALA A 49 2.46 -36.80 -5.27
CA ALA A 49 3.17 -37.31 -4.11
C ALA A 49 3.65 -36.18 -3.17
N TYR A 50 4.25 -35.12 -3.70
CA TYR A 50 4.76 -34.03 -2.86
C TYR A 50 3.64 -33.17 -2.28
N ARG A 51 2.50 -32.96 -2.96
CA ARG A 51 1.32 -32.29 -2.34
C ARG A 51 0.85 -33.03 -1.09
N GLU A 52 0.78 -34.36 -1.14
CA GLU A 52 0.37 -35.15 0.01
C GLU A 52 1.38 -35.10 1.15
N ILE A 53 2.68 -35.17 0.85
CA ILE A 53 3.75 -35.07 1.85
C ILE A 53 3.70 -33.73 2.57
N PHE A 54 3.62 -32.63 1.83
CA PHE A 54 3.53 -31.29 2.43
C PHE A 54 2.22 -31.10 3.20
N SER A 55 1.11 -31.62 2.69
CA SER A 55 -0.16 -31.67 3.45
C SER A 55 -0.01 -32.43 4.78
N ASP A 56 0.70 -33.57 4.80
CA ASP A 56 0.98 -34.30 6.03
C ASP A 56 1.87 -33.50 6.99
N ILE A 57 2.89 -32.81 6.49
CA ILE A 57 3.76 -31.94 7.29
C ILE A 57 2.93 -30.80 7.92
N HIS A 58 2.14 -30.07 7.12
CA HIS A 58 1.30 -28.97 7.61
C HIS A 58 0.27 -29.41 8.64
N ASN A 59 -0.30 -30.61 8.46
CA ASN A 59 -1.28 -31.19 9.39
C ASN A 59 -0.62 -31.98 10.54
N ARG A 60 0.70 -31.89 10.71
CA ARG A 60 1.46 -32.53 11.78
C ARG A 60 1.36 -34.07 11.81
N ARG A 61 1.11 -34.69 10.65
CA ARG A 61 1.05 -36.15 10.47
C ARG A 61 2.43 -36.70 10.15
N TRP A 62 3.37 -36.56 11.10
CA TRP A 62 4.80 -36.77 10.88
C TRP A 62 5.18 -38.16 10.38
N GLU A 63 4.61 -39.20 10.96
CA GLU A 63 4.89 -40.58 10.58
C GLU A 63 4.44 -40.86 9.13
N SER A 64 3.23 -40.40 8.79
CA SER A 64 2.70 -40.48 7.42
C SER A 64 3.59 -39.71 6.44
N ALA A 65 3.98 -38.48 6.78
CA ALA A 65 4.89 -37.67 5.96
C ALA A 65 6.23 -38.39 5.73
N ALA A 66 6.84 -38.95 6.77
CA ALA A 66 8.11 -39.66 6.68
C ALA A 66 8.01 -40.92 5.80
N GLN A 67 6.95 -41.74 5.99
CA GLN A 67 6.73 -42.95 5.21
C GLN A 67 6.47 -42.65 3.74
N ARG A 68 5.65 -41.63 3.44
CA ARG A 68 5.40 -41.17 2.06
C ARG A 68 6.67 -40.65 1.43
N LEU A 69 7.45 -39.84 2.16
CA LEU A 69 8.69 -39.26 1.64
C LEU A 69 9.70 -40.33 1.25
N GLU A 70 9.88 -41.39 2.04
CA GLU A 70 10.81 -42.48 1.68
C GLU A 70 10.42 -43.27 0.42
N ARG A 71 9.12 -43.36 0.13
CA ARG A 71 8.57 -44.06 -1.06
C ARG A 71 8.39 -43.13 -2.26
N ALA A 72 8.50 -41.81 -2.08
CA ALA A 72 8.25 -40.85 -3.13
C ALA A 72 9.30 -40.91 -4.24
N PRO A 73 8.92 -40.60 -5.49
CA PRO A 73 9.90 -40.38 -6.55
C PRO A 73 10.92 -39.32 -6.13
N ARG A 74 12.20 -39.58 -6.45
CA ARG A 74 13.29 -38.63 -6.15
C ARG A 74 13.17 -37.44 -7.10
N SER A 75 12.85 -36.27 -6.54
CA SER A 75 12.66 -35.02 -7.29
C SER A 75 13.47 -33.88 -6.66
N VAL A 76 13.43 -32.69 -7.29
CA VAL A 76 14.03 -31.47 -6.72
C VAL A 76 13.44 -31.08 -5.36
N LEU A 77 12.22 -31.53 -5.04
CA LEU A 77 11.56 -31.27 -3.75
C LEU A 77 11.92 -32.26 -2.65
N HIS A 78 12.58 -33.37 -2.97
CA HIS A 78 12.96 -34.36 -1.95
C HIS A 78 13.80 -33.77 -0.79
N PRO A 79 14.90 -33.04 -1.05
CA PRO A 79 15.64 -32.40 0.04
C PRO A 79 14.84 -31.31 0.76
N VAL A 80 13.92 -30.64 0.05
CA VAL A 80 13.05 -29.61 0.63
C VAL A 80 12.11 -30.23 1.66
N ALA A 81 11.38 -31.29 1.29
CA ALA A 81 10.47 -31.98 2.19
C ALA A 81 11.19 -32.60 3.40
N ARG A 82 12.43 -33.10 3.22
CA ARG A 82 13.27 -33.56 4.35
C ARG A 82 13.61 -32.42 5.30
N ALA A 83 14.04 -31.28 4.77
CA ALA A 83 14.36 -30.10 5.58
C ALA A 83 13.14 -29.63 6.38
N GLU A 84 11.99 -29.48 5.73
CA GLU A 84 10.73 -29.09 6.38
C GLU A 84 10.35 -30.07 7.49
N LEU A 85 10.38 -31.37 7.23
CA LEU A 85 10.06 -32.40 8.22
C LEU A 85 11.05 -32.37 9.42
N TYR A 86 12.35 -32.25 9.17
CA TYR A 86 13.37 -32.27 10.21
C TYR A 86 13.36 -31.02 11.11
N LEU A 87 12.92 -29.88 10.56
CA LEU A 87 12.90 -28.59 11.26
C LEU A 87 11.52 -28.25 11.84
N ALA A 88 10.47 -28.97 11.44
CA ALA A 88 9.11 -28.75 11.92
C ALA A 88 9.02 -28.91 13.45
N ALA A 89 8.37 -27.94 14.10
CA ALA A 89 8.16 -27.97 15.54
C ALA A 89 7.29 -29.18 15.93
N GLY A 90 7.81 -30.02 16.83
CA GLY A 90 7.13 -31.23 17.30
C GLY A 90 7.27 -32.45 16.39
N SER A 91 8.09 -32.38 15.33
CA SER A 91 8.43 -33.57 14.54
C SER A 91 9.41 -34.49 15.31
N PRO A 92 9.48 -35.79 14.95
CA PRO A 92 10.40 -36.72 15.59
C PRO A 92 11.85 -36.28 15.51
N ARG A 93 12.61 -36.58 16.58
CA ARG A 93 14.03 -36.29 16.65
C ARG A 93 14.79 -37.02 15.53
N VAL A 94 15.38 -36.28 14.60
CA VAL A 94 16.20 -36.82 13.50
C VAL A 94 17.65 -37.01 13.92
N GLU A 95 18.26 -38.17 13.69
CA GLU A 95 19.66 -38.44 14.06
C GLU A 95 20.71 -37.68 13.22
N LEU A 96 21.98 -37.71 13.66
CA LEU A 96 23.06 -36.98 13.00
C LEU A 96 23.27 -37.38 11.53
N ALA A 97 23.21 -38.68 11.21
CA ALA A 97 23.56 -39.16 9.88
C ALA A 97 22.66 -38.58 8.76
N PRO A 98 21.31 -38.57 8.88
CA PRO A 98 20.45 -37.89 7.91
C PRO A 98 20.67 -36.38 7.79
N LEU A 99 20.92 -35.69 8.91
CA LEU A 99 21.20 -34.25 8.90
C LEU A 99 22.50 -33.94 8.14
N ARG A 100 23.55 -34.72 8.42
CA ARG A 100 24.86 -34.59 7.77
C ARG A 100 24.76 -34.87 6.26
N ALA A 101 24.02 -35.89 5.85
CA ALA A 101 23.80 -36.18 4.43
C ALA A 101 23.08 -35.01 3.75
N LEU A 102 21.98 -34.52 4.34
CA LEU A 102 21.19 -33.44 3.77
C LEU A 102 22.02 -32.16 3.55
N ILE A 103 22.83 -31.76 4.52
CA ILE A 103 23.64 -30.52 4.41
C ILE A 103 24.84 -30.67 3.48
N ASN A 104 25.42 -31.87 3.36
CA ASN A 104 26.53 -32.13 2.44
C ASN A 104 26.06 -32.13 0.98
N ASP A 105 24.91 -32.75 0.72
CA ASP A 105 24.39 -32.92 -0.63
C ASP A 105 23.64 -31.68 -1.12
N PHE A 106 23.05 -30.90 -0.20
CA PHE A 106 22.20 -29.75 -0.51
C PHE A 106 22.54 -28.55 0.38
N PRO A 107 23.76 -27.99 0.27
CA PRO A 107 24.18 -26.86 1.10
C PRO A 107 23.51 -25.53 0.71
N ASP A 108 22.74 -25.50 -0.39
CA ASP A 108 22.04 -24.36 -0.96
C ASP A 108 20.57 -24.22 -0.51
N LEU A 109 20.13 -25.05 0.45
CA LEU A 109 18.82 -24.92 1.07
C LEU A 109 18.75 -23.63 1.92
N PRO A 110 17.65 -22.86 1.89
CA PRO A 110 17.48 -21.68 2.75
C PRO A 110 17.71 -21.95 4.24
N ASP A 111 17.37 -23.17 4.70
CA ASP A 111 17.54 -23.61 6.08
C ASP A 111 18.87 -24.34 6.36
N ALA A 112 19.81 -24.34 5.42
CA ALA A 112 21.11 -25.01 5.57
C ALA A 112 21.81 -24.68 6.90
N GLN A 113 21.83 -23.41 7.30
CA GLN A 113 22.41 -22.98 8.58
C GLN A 113 21.66 -23.54 9.81
N ARG A 114 20.33 -23.66 9.74
CA ARG A 114 19.51 -24.25 10.82
C ARG A 114 19.75 -25.75 10.93
N ILE A 115 19.81 -26.44 9.79
CA ILE A 115 20.15 -27.87 9.71
C ILE A 115 21.55 -28.12 10.26
N LEU A 116 22.52 -27.27 9.90
CA LEU A 116 23.89 -27.34 10.42
C LEU A 116 23.93 -27.17 11.94
N THR A 117 23.23 -26.16 12.46
CA THR A 117 23.13 -25.92 13.91
C THR A 117 22.51 -27.12 14.63
N LEU A 118 21.46 -27.71 14.05
CA LEU A 118 20.83 -28.91 14.57
C LEU A 118 21.81 -30.09 14.55
N ALA A 119 22.56 -30.29 13.47
CA ALA A 119 23.56 -31.35 13.33
C ALA A 119 24.72 -31.19 14.33
N GLN A 120 25.19 -29.97 14.58
CA GLN A 120 26.20 -29.68 15.61
C GLN A 120 25.69 -30.06 17.00
N GLY A 121 24.42 -29.75 17.31
CA GLY A 121 23.75 -30.24 18.51
C GLY A 121 23.63 -31.76 18.60
N ARG A 122 23.87 -32.50 17.50
CA ARG A 122 23.93 -33.97 17.45
C ARG A 122 25.35 -34.53 17.35
N GLY A 123 26.37 -33.71 17.60
CA GLY A 123 27.77 -34.14 17.59
C GLY A 123 28.46 -34.03 16.23
N LEU A 124 27.97 -33.18 15.32
CA LEU A 124 28.73 -32.84 14.12
C LEU A 124 29.96 -31.99 14.49
N GLU A 125 31.14 -32.60 14.46
CA GLU A 125 32.40 -31.91 14.81
C GLU A 125 32.95 -31.05 13.65
N ARG A 126 32.81 -31.52 12.41
CA ARG A 126 33.29 -30.81 11.20
C ARG A 126 32.11 -30.37 10.35
N ALA A 127 31.89 -29.06 10.31
CA ALA A 127 30.85 -28.45 9.49
C ALA A 127 31.29 -28.39 8.02
N PRO A 128 30.42 -28.75 7.05
CA PRO A 128 30.66 -28.42 5.65
C PRO A 128 30.60 -26.92 5.43
N ALA A 129 31.30 -26.44 4.39
CA ALA A 129 31.20 -25.05 3.96
C ALA A 129 29.83 -24.80 3.31
N LEU A 130 29.12 -23.79 3.79
CA LEU A 130 27.88 -23.32 3.17
C LEU A 130 28.17 -22.17 2.18
N PRO A 131 27.37 -22.03 1.11
CA PRO A 131 27.46 -20.88 0.21
C PRO A 131 27.37 -19.57 1.00
N GLN A 132 28.34 -18.69 0.77
CA GLN A 132 28.34 -17.37 1.38
C GLN A 132 27.40 -16.45 0.60
N GLY A 133 26.49 -15.80 1.31
CA GLY A 133 25.63 -14.77 0.73
C GLY A 133 26.41 -13.48 0.47
N HIS A 134 26.02 -12.73 -0.56
CA HIS A 134 26.49 -11.37 -0.74
C HIS A 134 25.59 -10.38 0.04
N ALA A 135 26.15 -9.23 0.41
CA ALA A 135 25.40 -8.22 1.15
C ALA A 135 24.38 -7.52 0.24
N LEU A 136 23.10 -7.68 0.56
CA LEU A 136 22.01 -6.90 -0.04
C LEU A 136 21.82 -5.61 0.75
N ARG A 137 21.75 -4.47 0.03
CA ARG A 137 21.43 -3.18 0.64
C ARG A 137 19.92 -2.96 0.60
N ARG A 138 19.38 -2.51 1.71
CA ARG A 138 17.98 -2.07 1.75
C ARG A 138 17.81 -0.78 0.95
N MET A 139 17.11 -0.87 -0.16
CA MET A 139 16.76 0.27 -0.99
C MET A 139 15.66 1.12 -0.32
N PRO A 140 15.63 2.44 -0.56
CA PRO A 140 14.52 3.28 -0.12
C PRO A 140 13.19 2.69 -0.60
N GLY A 141 12.25 2.51 0.31
CA GLY A 141 10.88 2.14 -0.07
C GLY A 141 10.14 3.33 -0.68
N PRO A 142 8.89 3.13 -1.11
CA PRO A 142 8.02 4.23 -1.52
C PRO A 142 8.00 5.30 -0.43
N SER A 143 8.03 6.56 -0.84
CA SER A 143 8.04 7.68 0.08
C SER A 143 6.80 7.64 0.99
N ARG A 144 6.96 8.07 2.23
CA ARG A 144 5.87 8.12 3.21
C ARG A 144 5.87 9.48 3.87
N ARG A 145 4.68 10.00 4.10
CA ARG A 145 4.48 11.25 4.79
C ARG A 145 4.95 11.12 6.24
N GLY A 146 5.95 11.93 6.60
CA GLY A 146 6.51 11.94 7.96
C GLY A 146 5.60 12.62 8.98
N THR A 147 5.64 12.13 10.22
CA THR A 147 5.21 12.88 11.41
C THR A 147 6.41 13.55 12.08
N ALA A 148 6.18 14.68 12.73
CA ALA A 148 7.11 15.17 13.74
C ALA A 148 7.12 14.18 14.92
N ARG A 149 8.31 13.90 15.45
CA ARG A 149 8.51 13.06 16.62
C ARG A 149 8.19 13.88 17.86
N PRO A 150 7.45 13.32 18.83
CA PRO A 150 7.23 13.99 20.11
C PRO A 150 8.56 14.33 20.78
N VAL A 151 8.65 15.51 21.39
CA VAL A 151 9.83 15.97 22.12
C VAL A 151 9.97 15.17 23.41
N ARG A 152 10.91 14.22 23.43
CA ARG A 152 11.07 13.28 24.56
C ARG A 152 11.96 13.83 25.68
N SER A 153 12.92 14.68 25.31
CA SER A 153 13.91 15.29 26.21
C SER A 153 13.27 16.22 27.25
N ASP A 154 12.11 16.80 26.96
CA ASP A 154 11.42 17.75 27.83
C ASP A 154 10.23 17.08 28.55
N SER A 155 10.40 16.77 29.84
CA SER A 155 9.34 16.17 30.66
C SER A 155 8.14 17.09 30.88
N ALA A 156 8.34 18.40 30.96
CA ALA A 156 7.26 19.37 31.14
C ALA A 156 6.41 19.46 29.88
N ALA A 157 7.04 19.50 28.70
CA ALA A 157 6.33 19.45 27.42
C ALA A 157 5.53 18.16 27.26
N ARG A 158 6.11 17.00 27.61
CA ARG A 158 5.38 15.71 27.58
C ARG A 158 4.14 15.73 28.47
N ALA A 159 4.25 16.25 29.70
CA ALA A 159 3.12 16.37 30.61
C ALA A 159 2.04 17.31 30.05
N LEU A 160 2.43 18.45 29.48
CA LEU A 160 1.47 19.37 28.87
C LEU A 160 0.79 18.76 27.63
N VAL A 161 1.53 18.09 26.75
CA VAL A 161 0.97 17.39 25.59
C VAL A 161 -0.05 16.33 26.02
N SER A 162 0.19 15.59 27.12
CA SER A 162 -0.80 14.62 27.62
C SER A 162 -2.11 15.26 28.08
N ARG A 163 -2.09 16.53 28.53
CA ARG A 163 -3.29 17.28 28.95
C ARG A 163 -3.97 17.99 27.77
N VAL A 164 -3.19 18.45 26.80
CA VAL A 164 -3.67 19.12 25.57
C VAL A 164 -4.31 18.13 24.60
N ARG A 165 -3.80 16.88 24.52
CA ARG A 165 -4.27 15.90 23.54
C ARG A 165 -5.77 15.59 23.61
N PRO A 166 -6.38 15.34 24.80
CA PRO A 166 -7.84 15.14 24.88
C PRO A 166 -8.62 16.36 24.37
N LEU A 167 -8.21 17.57 24.73
CA LEU A 167 -8.86 18.80 24.28
C LEU A 167 -8.79 18.99 22.77
N ILE A 168 -7.71 18.55 22.11
CA ILE A 168 -7.61 18.55 20.65
C ILE A 168 -8.58 17.55 20.03
N VAL A 169 -8.75 16.37 20.64
CA VAL A 169 -9.70 15.35 20.18
C VAL A 169 -11.14 15.84 20.34
N ASP A 170 -11.42 16.58 21.41
CA ASP A 170 -12.73 17.17 21.72
C ASP A 170 -12.95 18.54 21.04
N ASP A 171 -12.14 18.89 20.04
CA ASP A 171 -12.28 20.13 19.26
C ASP A 171 -12.32 21.40 20.13
N SER A 172 -11.55 21.42 21.23
CA SER A 172 -11.51 22.48 22.24
C SER A 172 -10.16 23.23 22.26
N PRO A 173 -9.74 23.86 21.15
CA PRO A 173 -8.41 24.47 21.04
C PRO A 173 -8.19 25.65 21.98
N ARG A 174 -9.25 26.38 22.37
CA ARG A 174 -9.16 27.50 23.32
C ARG A 174 -8.75 27.04 24.71
N GLU A 175 -9.34 25.94 25.19
CA GLU A 175 -8.97 25.35 26.47
C GLU A 175 -7.54 24.79 26.45
N ALA A 176 -7.15 24.18 25.33
CA ALA A 176 -5.78 23.73 25.13
C ALA A 176 -4.78 24.90 25.16
N GLU A 177 -5.13 26.03 24.55
CA GLU A 177 -4.31 27.25 24.59
C GLU A 177 -4.24 27.85 26.00
N ASN A 178 -5.31 27.80 26.79
CA ASN A 178 -5.26 28.23 28.19
C ASN A 178 -4.22 27.43 29.00
N LEU A 179 -4.14 26.12 28.77
CA LEU A 179 -3.09 25.28 29.38
C LEU A 179 -1.70 25.70 28.89
N LEU A 180 -1.52 25.98 27.60
CA LEU A 180 -0.26 26.50 27.09
C LEU A 180 0.13 27.83 27.74
N ASN A 181 -0.81 28.76 27.91
CA ASN A 181 -0.55 30.05 28.55
C ASN A 181 -0.17 29.87 30.03
N GLN A 182 -0.77 28.91 30.72
CA GLN A 182 -0.49 28.63 32.13
C GLN A 182 0.87 27.94 32.35
N TYR A 183 1.26 26.99 31.49
CA TYR A 183 2.42 26.11 31.73
C TYR A 183 3.57 26.30 30.71
N GLY A 184 3.39 27.13 29.68
CA GLY A 184 4.31 27.26 28.56
C GLY A 184 5.65 27.92 28.88
N GLY A 185 5.73 28.73 29.94
CA GLY A 185 6.93 29.49 30.30
C GLY A 185 8.14 28.64 30.70
N ASN A 186 7.93 27.39 31.10
CA ASN A 186 8.99 26.47 31.56
C ASN A 186 9.37 25.42 30.51
N LEU A 187 8.83 25.50 29.30
CA LEU A 187 9.11 24.53 28.24
C LEU A 187 10.43 24.87 27.55
N SER A 188 11.14 23.82 27.11
CA SER A 188 12.21 23.97 26.14
C SER A 188 11.70 24.62 24.85
N PRO A 189 12.57 25.28 24.05
CA PRO A 189 12.17 25.86 22.78
C PRO A 189 11.49 24.86 21.84
N GLU A 190 11.99 23.63 21.80
CA GLU A 190 11.42 22.55 20.98
C GLU A 190 10.06 22.08 21.51
N GLY A 191 9.95 21.87 22.84
CA GLY A 191 8.69 21.48 23.48
C GLY A 191 7.58 22.53 23.33
N LEU A 192 7.93 23.81 23.44
CA LEU A 192 7.01 24.91 23.19
C LEU A 192 6.53 24.94 21.72
N THR A 193 7.43 24.64 20.79
CA THR A 193 7.11 24.57 19.36
C THR A 193 6.14 23.43 19.05
N GLU A 194 6.35 22.24 19.64
CA GLU A 194 5.42 21.10 19.54
C GLU A 194 4.02 21.49 20.01
N VAL A 195 3.88 22.02 21.23
CA VAL A 195 2.57 22.31 21.81
C VAL A 195 1.84 23.38 21.00
N ARG A 196 2.52 24.45 20.59
CA ARG A 196 1.95 25.49 19.72
C ARG A 196 1.45 24.93 18.40
N GLN A 197 2.24 24.10 17.73
CA GLN A 197 1.86 23.50 16.45
C GLN A 197 0.61 22.62 16.60
N ARG A 198 0.54 21.80 17.65
CA ARG A 198 -0.61 20.92 17.91
C ARG A 198 -1.91 21.71 18.12
N ILE A 199 -1.84 22.78 18.91
CA ILE A 199 -3.01 23.64 19.17
C ILE A 199 -3.38 24.43 17.91
N ALA A 200 -2.39 24.95 17.16
CA ALA A 200 -2.64 25.60 15.88
C ALA A 200 -3.37 24.67 14.88
N TRP A 201 -2.97 23.40 14.82
CA TRP A 201 -3.65 22.40 14.01
C TRP A 201 -5.09 22.15 14.47
N SER A 202 -5.36 22.15 15.78
CA SER A 202 -6.72 22.03 16.31
C SER A 202 -7.58 23.24 15.90
N TYR A 203 -7.09 24.47 16.05
CA TYR A 203 -7.79 25.66 15.54
C TYR A 203 -8.06 25.58 14.04
N TYR A 204 -7.10 25.07 13.25
CA TYR A 204 -7.27 24.85 11.82
C TYR A 204 -8.43 23.88 11.55
N LEU A 205 -8.49 22.74 12.23
CA LEU A 205 -9.55 21.75 12.04
C LEU A 205 -10.93 22.25 12.46
N THR A 206 -11.02 23.14 13.46
CA THR A 206 -12.28 23.76 13.88
C THR A 206 -12.67 24.98 13.04
N GLY A 207 -11.87 25.33 12.03
CA GLY A 207 -12.15 26.43 11.11
C GLY A 207 -11.84 27.84 11.66
N ASP A 208 -11.09 27.95 12.75
CA ASP A 208 -10.60 29.24 13.27
C ASP A 208 -9.22 29.56 12.65
N ASP A 209 -9.23 29.92 11.36
CA ASP A 209 -8.03 30.19 10.58
C ASP A 209 -7.16 31.30 11.21
N ARG A 210 -7.78 32.31 11.83
CA ARG A 210 -7.08 33.43 12.45
C ARG A 210 -6.22 32.98 13.63
N ASN A 211 -6.78 32.16 14.53
CA ASN A 211 -6.01 31.63 15.65
C ASN A 211 -5.02 30.54 15.22
N ALA A 212 -5.38 29.74 14.21
CA ALA A 212 -4.47 28.78 13.60
C ALA A 212 -3.21 29.48 13.07
N GLN A 213 -3.36 30.53 12.25
CA GLN A 213 -2.26 31.34 11.73
C GLN A 213 -1.42 31.94 12.87
N ARG A 214 -2.05 32.55 13.87
CA ARG A 214 -1.33 33.20 14.98
C ARG A 214 -0.40 32.22 15.70
N LEU A 215 -0.90 31.06 16.10
CA LEU A 215 -0.09 30.05 16.80
C LEU A 215 0.90 29.34 15.86
N ALA A 216 0.51 29.08 14.61
CA ALA A 216 1.40 28.47 13.62
C ALA A 216 2.60 29.38 13.29
N ARG A 217 2.38 30.69 13.19
CA ARG A 217 3.45 31.70 12.99
C ARG A 217 4.42 31.76 14.18
N GLN A 218 3.94 31.52 15.40
CA GLN A 218 4.80 31.38 16.58
C GLN A 218 5.54 30.04 16.60
N ALA A 219 4.93 28.96 16.10
CA ALA A 219 5.58 27.65 16.03
C ALA A 219 6.66 27.62 14.94
N ARG A 220 6.41 28.22 13.77
CA ARG A 220 7.34 28.15 12.63
C ARG A 220 8.67 28.88 12.85
N THR A 221 8.68 29.88 13.74
CA THR A 221 9.90 30.58 14.21
C THR A 221 10.58 29.88 15.40
N GLY A 222 10.00 28.78 15.88
CA GLY A 222 10.52 27.97 16.96
C GLY A 222 11.62 26.99 16.54
N ALA A 223 11.91 26.02 17.40
CA ALA A 223 13.00 25.07 17.24
C ALA A 223 12.52 23.66 16.87
N GLY A 224 13.43 22.89 16.26
CA GLY A 224 13.22 21.48 15.92
C GLY A 224 12.28 21.25 14.73
N GLU A 225 11.97 19.98 14.49
CA GLU A 225 11.19 19.56 13.32
C GLU A 225 9.74 20.07 13.34
N TRP A 226 9.16 20.29 14.52
CA TRP A 226 7.82 20.83 14.69
C TRP A 226 7.65 22.21 14.05
N ALA A 227 8.72 22.99 13.91
CA ALA A 227 8.67 24.29 13.24
C ALA A 227 8.24 24.16 11.75
N VAL A 228 8.65 23.08 11.07
CA VAL A 228 8.23 22.81 9.68
C VAL A 228 6.74 22.44 9.62
N PHE A 229 6.24 21.75 10.64
CA PHE A 229 4.81 21.48 10.75
C PHE A 229 4.02 22.74 11.13
N GLY A 230 4.65 23.70 11.82
CA GLY A 230 4.14 25.06 12.00
C GLY A 230 3.97 25.80 10.67
N ASP A 231 5.00 25.77 9.80
CA ASP A 231 4.88 26.33 8.44
C ASP A 231 3.69 25.70 7.69
N TRP A 232 3.54 24.37 7.78
CA TRP A 232 2.47 23.67 7.07
C TRP A 232 1.08 24.13 7.51
N VAL A 233 0.84 24.31 8.81
CA VAL A 233 -0.43 24.83 9.35
C VAL A 233 -0.65 26.28 8.91
N ASP A 234 0.38 27.13 8.99
CA ASP A 234 0.29 28.54 8.56
C ASP A 234 -0.02 28.65 7.06
N GLY A 235 0.60 27.81 6.24
CA GLY A 235 0.35 27.76 4.80
C GLY A 235 -1.09 27.39 4.47
N LEU A 236 -1.61 26.31 5.07
CA LEU A 236 -2.99 25.88 4.84
C LEU A 236 -4.01 26.91 5.36
N ALA A 237 -3.80 27.46 6.55
CA ALA A 237 -4.69 28.46 7.12
C ALA A 237 -4.67 29.77 6.31
N SER A 238 -3.49 30.18 5.81
CA SER A 238 -3.34 31.36 4.95
C SER A 238 -3.94 31.17 3.56
N TRP A 239 -3.79 29.97 2.98
CA TRP A 239 -4.51 29.59 1.75
C TRP A 239 -6.04 29.68 1.95
N ARG A 240 -6.56 29.16 3.06
CA ARG A 240 -7.99 29.30 3.41
C ARG A 240 -8.38 30.74 3.71
N ALA A 241 -7.50 31.58 4.25
CA ALA A 241 -7.81 32.99 4.45
C ALA A 241 -7.79 33.81 3.15
N GLY A 242 -7.19 33.30 2.07
CA GLY A 242 -6.91 34.07 0.85
C GLY A 242 -5.65 34.94 0.97
N ASP A 243 -4.86 34.77 2.04
CA ASP A 243 -3.56 35.39 2.23
C ASP A 243 -2.50 34.58 1.47
N TYR A 244 -2.51 34.71 0.14
CA TYR A 244 -1.67 33.89 -0.75
C TYR A 244 -0.18 34.24 -0.64
N ASP A 245 0.17 35.45 -0.20
CA ASP A 245 1.56 35.82 0.10
C ASP A 245 2.10 35.02 1.28
N ALA A 246 1.40 35.03 2.43
CA ALA A 246 1.83 34.24 3.58
C ALA A 246 1.78 32.74 3.28
N ALA A 247 0.82 32.28 2.48
CA ALA A 247 0.73 30.89 2.06
C ALA A 247 1.96 30.47 1.23
N ALA A 248 2.35 31.27 0.23
CA ALA A 248 3.53 31.00 -0.61
C ALA A 248 4.80 30.89 0.24
N ASP A 249 5.02 31.83 1.16
CA ASP A 249 6.20 31.87 2.02
C ASP A 249 6.25 30.67 2.99
N ALA A 250 5.09 30.30 3.56
CA ALA A 250 4.96 29.15 4.43
C ALA A 250 5.24 27.83 3.69
N PHE A 251 4.59 27.60 2.56
CA PHE A 251 4.77 26.38 1.79
C PHE A 251 6.18 26.26 1.18
N ALA A 252 6.77 27.36 0.71
CA ALA A 252 8.15 27.37 0.22
C ALA A 252 9.15 27.04 1.35
N SER A 253 8.88 27.47 2.58
CA SER A 253 9.66 27.06 3.75
C SER A 253 9.55 25.55 4.00
N VAL A 254 8.36 24.96 3.91
CA VAL A 254 8.19 23.50 3.98
C VAL A 254 8.98 22.79 2.89
N GLY A 255 8.90 23.27 1.65
CA GLY A 255 9.62 22.72 0.50
C GLY A 255 11.15 22.76 0.63
N ARG A 256 11.69 23.63 1.49
CA ARG A 256 13.14 23.69 1.79
C ARG A 256 13.54 22.86 3.01
N ARG A 257 12.69 22.83 4.05
CA ARG A 257 13.06 22.31 5.38
C ARG A 257 12.52 20.92 5.70
N ALA A 258 11.55 20.42 4.94
CA ALA A 258 10.92 19.13 5.25
C ALA A 258 11.93 17.96 5.23
N PRO A 259 11.90 17.08 6.25
CA PRO A 259 12.83 15.97 6.37
C PRO A 259 12.51 14.83 5.39
N ASP A 260 11.23 14.65 5.04
CA ASP A 260 10.77 13.62 4.11
C ASP A 260 10.39 14.19 2.73
N SER A 261 10.53 13.36 1.70
CA SER A 261 10.25 13.75 0.31
C SER A 261 8.78 14.07 0.06
N GLU A 262 7.83 13.35 0.68
CA GLU A 262 6.38 13.62 0.52
C GLU A 262 6.02 15.02 1.02
N LYS A 263 6.49 15.42 2.21
CA LYS A 263 6.24 16.78 2.71
C LYS A 263 7.00 17.83 1.92
N ARG A 264 8.21 17.52 1.45
CA ARG A 264 8.98 18.45 0.62
C ARG A 264 8.24 18.76 -0.68
N THR A 265 7.77 17.75 -1.40
CA THR A 265 7.01 17.95 -2.64
C THR A 265 5.65 18.57 -2.39
N ALA A 266 5.00 18.25 -1.26
CA ALA A 266 3.78 18.96 -0.84
C ALA A 266 4.04 20.46 -0.68
N GLY A 267 5.09 20.85 0.06
CA GLY A 267 5.46 22.27 0.22
C GLY A 267 5.75 22.95 -1.12
N LEU A 268 6.51 22.31 -2.01
CA LEU A 268 6.80 22.87 -3.34
C LEU A 268 5.56 23.03 -4.21
N TYR A 269 4.67 22.02 -4.25
CA TYR A 269 3.46 22.05 -5.06
C TYR A 269 2.46 23.08 -4.54
N TRP A 270 2.23 23.14 -3.23
CA TRP A 270 1.36 24.14 -2.63
C TRP A 270 1.92 25.56 -2.72
N ALA A 271 3.25 25.73 -2.65
CA ALA A 271 3.89 27.01 -2.95
C ALA A 271 3.61 27.43 -4.40
N ALA A 272 3.74 26.50 -5.37
CA ALA A 272 3.44 26.79 -6.77
C ALA A 272 1.97 27.21 -6.98
N ARG A 273 1.03 26.57 -6.27
CA ARG A 273 -0.38 26.98 -6.28
C ARG A 273 -0.58 28.38 -5.68
N ALA A 274 0.11 28.69 -4.59
CA ALA A 274 0.07 30.02 -3.96
C ALA A 274 0.69 31.12 -4.83
N GLU A 275 1.82 30.85 -5.50
CA GLU A 275 2.42 31.75 -6.50
C GLU A 275 1.45 32.06 -7.64
N MET A 276 0.77 31.05 -8.17
CA MET A 276 -0.24 31.24 -9.21
C MET A 276 -1.42 32.08 -8.70
N ALA A 277 -1.92 31.78 -7.50
CA ALA A 277 -3.06 32.50 -6.90
C ALA A 277 -2.76 33.97 -6.58
N ARG A 278 -1.51 34.31 -6.27
CA ARG A 278 -1.06 35.70 -6.05
C ARG A 278 -0.60 36.43 -7.32
N GLY A 279 -0.74 35.81 -8.50
CA GLY A 279 -0.43 36.43 -9.79
C GLY A 279 1.06 36.46 -10.15
N ARG A 280 1.86 35.50 -9.67
CA ARG A 280 3.30 35.35 -9.96
C ARG A 280 3.63 34.04 -10.71
N PRO A 281 3.10 33.84 -11.93
CA PRO A 281 3.28 32.60 -12.70
C PRO A 281 4.75 32.28 -13.01
N GLU A 282 5.63 33.28 -13.06
CA GLU A 282 7.07 33.13 -13.29
C GLU A 282 7.77 32.25 -12.26
N ASN A 283 7.24 32.18 -11.03
CA ASN A 283 7.79 31.37 -9.95
C ASN A 283 7.30 29.90 -9.96
N VAL A 284 6.21 29.62 -10.67
CA VAL A 284 5.49 28.33 -10.64
C VAL A 284 6.34 27.21 -11.24
N GLN A 285 6.91 27.46 -12.42
CA GLN A 285 7.53 26.40 -13.22
C GLN A 285 8.73 25.75 -12.51
N ASN A 286 9.56 26.54 -11.81
CA ASN A 286 10.72 26.01 -11.10
C ASN A 286 10.32 25.15 -9.88
N LEU A 287 9.29 25.58 -9.15
CA LEU A 287 8.75 24.83 -8.01
C LEU A 287 8.20 23.47 -8.46
N LEU A 288 7.39 23.45 -9.52
CA LEU A 288 6.85 22.22 -10.08
C LEU A 288 7.94 21.30 -10.62
N ARG A 289 8.94 21.82 -11.37
CA ARG A 289 10.06 21.00 -11.87
C ARG A 289 10.84 20.35 -10.74
N THR A 290 11.04 21.08 -9.64
CA THR A 290 11.74 20.56 -8.46
C THR A 290 10.93 19.45 -7.78
N ALA A 291 9.60 19.61 -7.67
CA ALA A 291 8.72 18.58 -7.13
C ALA A 291 8.65 17.34 -8.04
N ALA A 292 8.56 17.54 -9.35
CA ALA A 292 8.42 16.46 -10.36
C ALA A 292 9.63 15.52 -10.41
N ARG A 293 10.82 15.96 -9.98
CA ARG A 293 12.01 15.09 -9.82
C ARG A 293 11.81 13.96 -8.81
N MET A 294 10.83 14.09 -7.91
CA MET A 294 10.48 13.05 -6.94
C MET A 294 9.22 12.34 -7.42
N ASN A 295 9.35 11.64 -8.55
CA ASN A 295 8.29 11.02 -9.35
C ASN A 295 7.55 9.84 -8.68
N GLU A 296 7.89 9.53 -7.43
CA GLU A 296 7.18 8.55 -6.60
C GLU A 296 6.50 9.18 -5.38
N THR A 297 6.43 10.51 -5.31
CA THR A 297 5.64 11.21 -4.29
C THR A 297 4.29 11.62 -4.87
N PHE A 298 3.26 11.73 -4.04
CA PHE A 298 1.92 12.14 -4.48
C PHE A 298 1.94 13.49 -5.20
N TYR A 299 2.61 14.49 -4.61
CA TYR A 299 2.73 15.82 -5.22
C TYR A 299 3.79 15.92 -6.32
N GLY A 300 4.75 14.99 -6.37
CA GLY A 300 5.69 14.89 -7.49
C GLY A 300 4.99 14.45 -8.77
N LEU A 301 4.12 13.44 -8.68
CA LEU A 301 3.27 13.01 -9.80
C LEU A 301 2.31 14.12 -10.25
N LEU A 302 1.66 14.83 -9.32
CA LEU A 302 0.83 15.99 -9.65
C LEU A 302 1.62 17.12 -10.32
N ALA A 303 2.86 17.37 -9.88
CA ALA A 303 3.71 18.38 -10.48
C ALA A 303 4.14 18.01 -11.91
N ALA A 304 4.49 16.74 -12.15
CA ALA A 304 4.80 16.24 -13.49
C ALA A 304 3.59 16.37 -14.43
N GLN A 305 2.40 15.97 -13.95
CA GLN A 305 1.15 16.13 -14.69
C GLN A 305 0.85 17.60 -15.03
N ALA A 306 1.02 18.51 -14.06
CA ALA A 306 0.77 19.93 -14.25
C ALA A 306 1.75 20.60 -15.23
N LEU A 307 2.97 20.07 -15.37
CA LEU A 307 3.96 20.54 -16.35
C LEU A 307 3.72 19.99 -17.76
N GLY A 308 2.83 19.01 -17.93
CA GLY A 308 2.68 18.27 -19.18
C GLY A 308 3.95 17.51 -19.58
N THR A 309 4.86 17.25 -18.64
CA THR A 309 6.07 16.50 -18.92
C THR A 309 5.72 15.03 -19.03
N ALA A 310 5.95 14.44 -20.21
CA ALA A 310 5.98 13.00 -20.36
C ALA A 310 7.04 12.43 -19.40
N ASP A 311 6.69 11.36 -18.69
CA ASP A 311 7.60 10.68 -17.79
C ASP A 311 8.86 10.23 -18.55
N ALA A 312 10.05 10.69 -18.13
CA ALA A 312 11.32 10.18 -18.66
C ALA A 312 11.50 8.68 -18.35
N ASP A 313 10.87 8.20 -17.28
CA ASP A 313 10.77 6.79 -16.88
C ASP A 313 9.43 6.16 -17.32
N ALA A 314 8.68 6.77 -18.25
CA ALA A 314 7.52 6.12 -18.85
C ALA A 314 7.98 4.75 -19.35
N PRO A 315 7.14 3.70 -19.32
CA PRO A 315 7.49 2.37 -19.80
C PRO A 315 8.30 2.35 -21.11
N GLY A 316 9.62 2.47 -20.99
CA GLY A 316 10.55 2.21 -22.07
C GLY A 316 10.48 0.72 -22.29
N ALA A 317 10.25 0.32 -23.53
CA ALA A 317 10.02 -1.04 -24.01
C ALA A 317 11.22 -1.99 -23.84
N ILE A 318 11.97 -1.89 -22.74
CA ILE A 318 12.94 -2.89 -22.32
C ILE A 318 12.13 -3.92 -21.55
N LEU A 319 11.74 -4.99 -22.24
CA LEU A 319 11.29 -6.20 -21.58
C LEU A 319 12.35 -6.57 -20.53
N PRO A 320 11.95 -6.93 -19.31
CA PRO A 320 12.89 -7.43 -18.32
C PRO A 320 13.74 -8.55 -18.93
N PRO A 321 15.02 -8.71 -18.54
CA PRO A 321 15.96 -9.65 -19.16
C PRO A 321 15.53 -11.13 -19.09
N GLY A 322 14.37 -11.45 -18.52
CA GLY A 322 13.86 -12.81 -18.41
C GLY A 322 14.59 -13.55 -17.30
N TRP A 323 14.04 -14.69 -16.89
CA TRP A 323 14.59 -15.46 -15.77
C TRP A 323 15.62 -16.52 -16.21
N ASP A 324 15.97 -16.59 -17.50
CA ASP A 324 16.83 -17.63 -18.08
C ASP A 324 18.19 -17.73 -17.38
N SER A 325 18.77 -16.59 -16.99
CA SER A 325 20.06 -16.53 -16.28
C SER A 325 20.04 -17.20 -14.91
N VAL A 326 18.86 -17.44 -14.33
CA VAL A 326 18.68 -18.16 -13.06
C VAL A 326 18.04 -19.54 -13.23
N ALA A 327 17.66 -19.94 -14.45
CA ALA A 327 16.90 -21.16 -14.70
C ALA A 327 17.61 -22.44 -14.25
N THR A 328 18.94 -22.46 -14.34
CA THR A 328 19.77 -23.61 -13.94
C THR A 328 20.06 -23.67 -12.44
N TYR A 329 19.75 -22.61 -11.68
CA TYR A 329 19.97 -22.60 -10.23
C TYR A 329 19.00 -23.56 -9.56
N SER A 330 19.53 -24.43 -8.69
CA SER A 330 18.71 -25.37 -7.92
C SER A 330 17.62 -24.67 -7.09
N ASN A 331 17.90 -23.48 -6.56
CA ASN A 331 16.90 -22.66 -5.85
C ASN A 331 15.75 -22.20 -6.76
N ALA A 332 16.03 -21.81 -8.01
CA ALA A 332 15.00 -21.45 -8.97
C ALA A 332 14.13 -22.67 -9.28
N ARG A 333 14.75 -23.80 -9.65
CA ARG A 333 14.03 -25.06 -9.95
C ARG A 333 13.16 -25.54 -8.79
N ARG A 334 13.64 -25.44 -7.55
CA ARG A 334 12.85 -25.76 -6.35
C ARG A 334 11.70 -24.79 -6.13
N ALA A 335 11.92 -23.49 -6.33
CA ALA A 335 10.85 -22.50 -6.23
C ALA A 335 9.72 -22.76 -7.23
N ILE A 336 10.06 -23.08 -8.48
CA ILE A 336 9.10 -23.46 -9.54
C ILE A 336 8.30 -24.68 -9.10
N ALA A 337 8.99 -25.75 -8.72
CA ALA A 337 8.37 -26.99 -8.25
C ALA A 337 7.47 -26.79 -7.01
N LEU A 338 7.84 -25.88 -6.10
CA LEU A 338 7.03 -25.52 -4.93
C LEU A 338 5.74 -24.79 -5.33
N VAL A 339 5.79 -23.88 -6.31
CA VAL A 339 4.60 -23.22 -6.85
C VAL A 339 3.66 -24.23 -7.52
N GLU A 340 4.19 -25.22 -8.25
CA GLU A 340 3.40 -26.28 -8.88
C GLU A 340 2.57 -27.11 -7.87
N ILE A 341 3.01 -27.19 -6.61
CA ILE A 341 2.30 -27.88 -5.53
C ILE A 341 1.53 -26.94 -4.57
N GLY A 342 1.57 -25.63 -4.79
CA GLY A 342 0.84 -24.63 -4.00
C GLY A 342 1.62 -24.03 -2.81
N GLU A 343 2.89 -24.40 -2.62
CA GLU A 343 3.74 -23.97 -1.50
C GLU A 343 4.41 -22.61 -1.79
N ARG A 344 3.60 -21.57 -2.01
CA ARG A 344 4.06 -20.25 -2.50
C ARG A 344 4.99 -19.50 -1.55
N ASP A 345 4.72 -19.52 -0.25
CA ASP A 345 5.56 -18.81 0.73
C ASP A 345 6.96 -19.43 0.81
N LEU A 346 7.02 -20.77 0.77
CA LEU A 346 8.27 -21.52 0.73
C LEU A 346 8.99 -21.28 -0.60
N ALA A 347 8.29 -21.29 -1.74
CA ALA A 347 8.87 -20.93 -3.04
C ALA A 347 9.55 -19.54 -2.99
N GLY A 348 8.88 -18.57 -2.37
CA GLY A 348 9.45 -17.24 -2.14
C GLY A 348 10.74 -17.27 -1.30
N ALA A 349 10.83 -18.13 -0.29
CA ALA A 349 12.06 -18.29 0.50
C ALA A 349 13.23 -18.81 -0.36
N TYR A 350 12.97 -19.75 -1.28
CA TYR A 350 13.97 -20.26 -2.20
C TYR A 350 14.45 -19.19 -3.20
N VAL A 351 13.54 -18.37 -3.75
CA VAL A 351 13.91 -17.26 -4.63
C VAL A 351 14.77 -16.23 -3.89
N ARG A 352 14.36 -15.78 -2.69
CA ARG A 352 15.14 -14.82 -1.88
C ARG A 352 16.53 -15.36 -1.53
N HIS A 353 16.61 -16.63 -1.15
CA HIS A 353 17.87 -17.26 -0.83
C HIS A 353 18.77 -17.38 -2.07
N GLY A 354 18.22 -17.82 -3.20
CA GLY A 354 18.94 -17.88 -4.49
C GLY A 354 19.48 -16.52 -4.91
N ALA A 355 18.70 -15.46 -4.77
CA ALA A 355 19.14 -14.09 -5.00
C ALA A 355 20.25 -13.64 -4.04
N THR A 356 20.34 -14.22 -2.84
CA THR A 356 21.36 -13.87 -1.84
C THR A 356 22.68 -14.63 -2.06
N ILE A 357 22.64 -15.89 -2.51
CA ILE A 357 23.83 -16.73 -2.66
C ILE A 357 24.33 -16.82 -4.11
N GLY A 358 23.51 -16.43 -5.09
CA GLY A 358 23.84 -16.47 -6.51
C GLY A 358 24.68 -15.29 -7.00
N ASN A 359 24.89 -15.24 -8.32
CA ASN A 359 25.58 -14.12 -8.95
C ASN A 359 24.78 -12.81 -8.77
N PRO A 360 25.35 -11.74 -8.16
CA PRO A 360 24.67 -10.46 -7.97
C PRO A 360 24.17 -9.83 -9.28
N HIS A 361 24.81 -10.12 -10.42
CA HIS A 361 24.38 -9.62 -11.73
C HIS A 361 23.06 -10.24 -12.20
N HIS A 362 22.60 -11.33 -11.59
CA HIS A 362 21.35 -12.01 -11.95
C HIS A 362 20.17 -11.57 -11.07
N HIS A 363 20.30 -10.48 -10.30
CA HIS A 363 19.25 -10.01 -9.37
C HIS A 363 17.91 -9.73 -10.09
N ASP A 364 17.96 -9.10 -11.27
CA ASP A 364 16.75 -8.88 -12.08
C ASP A 364 16.12 -10.17 -12.57
N ALA A 365 16.92 -11.16 -12.96
CA ALA A 365 16.39 -12.47 -13.35
C ALA A 365 15.68 -13.19 -12.19
N TRP A 366 16.12 -12.98 -10.94
CA TRP A 366 15.38 -13.45 -9.75
C TRP A 366 14.09 -12.67 -9.51
N LEU A 367 14.09 -11.37 -9.81
CA LEU A 367 12.90 -10.52 -9.72
C LEU A 367 11.86 -10.94 -10.77
N ASP A 368 12.29 -11.16 -12.00
CA ASP A 368 11.48 -11.67 -13.11
C ASP A 368 10.93 -13.06 -12.78
N LEU A 369 11.74 -13.95 -12.20
CA LEU A 369 11.27 -15.25 -11.73
C LEU A 369 10.17 -15.09 -10.67
N ALA A 370 10.32 -14.19 -9.71
CA ALA A 370 9.31 -13.94 -8.69
C ALA A 370 7.99 -13.41 -9.30
N ASN A 371 8.09 -12.53 -10.30
CA ASN A 371 6.96 -12.00 -11.03
C ASN A 371 6.23 -13.12 -11.80
N GLN A 372 6.95 -13.92 -12.59
CA GLN A 372 6.39 -15.03 -13.37
C GLN A 372 5.72 -16.08 -12.48
N LEU A 373 6.34 -16.39 -11.33
CA LEU A 373 5.78 -17.30 -10.33
C LEU A 373 4.61 -16.71 -9.52
N GLN A 374 4.23 -15.45 -9.78
CA GLN A 374 3.14 -14.75 -9.10
C GLN A 374 3.39 -14.66 -7.59
N LEU A 375 4.62 -14.30 -7.20
CA LEU A 375 5.09 -14.18 -5.82
C LEU A 375 5.30 -12.70 -5.42
N PRO A 376 4.23 -11.90 -5.33
CA PRO A 376 4.33 -10.44 -5.18
C PRO A 376 5.07 -10.00 -3.91
N ASN A 377 4.96 -10.75 -2.81
CA ASN A 377 5.71 -10.45 -1.59
C ASN A 377 7.23 -10.60 -1.78
N THR A 378 7.64 -11.61 -2.56
CA THR A 378 9.04 -11.87 -2.90
C THR A 378 9.57 -10.82 -3.87
N GLU A 379 8.78 -10.44 -4.87
CA GLU A 379 9.10 -9.35 -5.80
C GLU A 379 9.37 -8.04 -5.03
N LEU A 380 8.46 -7.66 -4.12
CA LEU A 380 8.63 -6.49 -3.25
C LEU A 380 9.85 -6.59 -2.33
N TRP A 381 10.21 -7.80 -1.89
CA TRP A 381 11.43 -8.01 -1.12
C TRP A 381 12.67 -7.78 -1.98
N LEU A 382 12.72 -8.32 -3.20
CA LEU A 382 13.86 -8.17 -4.13
C LEU A 382 14.02 -6.72 -4.59
N ALA A 383 12.93 -6.02 -4.86
CA ALA A 383 12.94 -4.59 -5.20
C ALA A 383 13.44 -3.71 -4.05
N ARG A 384 13.40 -4.22 -2.81
CA ARG A 384 13.86 -3.50 -1.60
C ARG A 384 15.21 -3.99 -1.08
N ASN A 385 15.71 -5.12 -1.53
CA ASN A 385 16.96 -5.71 -1.07
C ASN A 385 17.76 -6.11 -2.30
N ALA A 386 18.60 -5.19 -2.77
CA ALA A 386 19.34 -5.35 -4.02
C ALA A 386 20.85 -5.18 -3.79
N PRO A 387 21.71 -5.75 -4.66
CA PRO A 387 23.14 -5.46 -4.66
C PRO A 387 23.44 -3.96 -4.82
N ILE A 388 24.61 -3.52 -4.35
CA ILE A 388 25.00 -2.09 -4.40
C ILE A 388 25.03 -1.54 -5.83
N SER A 389 25.43 -2.38 -6.79
CA SER A 389 25.51 -2.06 -8.22
C SER A 389 24.15 -1.96 -8.89
N HIS A 390 23.07 -2.29 -8.19
CA HIS A 390 21.76 -2.45 -8.78
C HIS A 390 20.78 -1.40 -8.27
N HIS A 391 19.95 -0.88 -9.17
CA HIS A 391 18.93 0.11 -8.86
C HIS A 391 17.58 -0.36 -9.42
N PRO A 392 16.74 -1.02 -8.58
CA PRO A 392 15.42 -1.45 -8.98
C PRO A 392 14.61 -0.30 -9.56
N SER A 393 13.87 -0.58 -10.62
CA SER A 393 13.01 0.39 -11.26
C SER A 393 11.86 0.78 -10.32
N ALA A 394 11.13 1.85 -10.65
CA ALA A 394 9.88 2.14 -9.96
C ALA A 394 8.86 1.01 -10.18
N ARG A 395 8.87 0.35 -11.35
CA ARG A 395 7.88 -0.67 -11.74
C ARG A 395 7.95 -1.89 -10.84
N ASP A 396 9.17 -2.31 -10.49
CA ASP A 396 9.49 -3.47 -9.63
C ASP A 396 8.88 -3.39 -8.22
N ARG A 397 8.42 -2.19 -7.82
CA ARG A 397 7.80 -1.94 -6.51
C ARG A 397 6.29 -2.00 -6.53
N PHE A 398 5.69 -2.34 -7.67
CA PHE A 398 4.23 -2.43 -7.88
C PHE A 398 3.89 -3.76 -8.58
N PRO A 399 4.00 -4.90 -7.86
CA PRO A 399 3.68 -6.21 -8.43
C PRO A 399 2.20 -6.27 -8.80
N ALA A 400 1.90 -6.95 -9.92
CA ALA A 400 0.55 -7.07 -10.46
C ALA A 400 0.20 -8.56 -10.71
N PRO A 401 0.13 -9.39 -9.65
CA PRO A 401 -0.11 -10.83 -9.80
C PRO A 401 -1.47 -11.11 -10.48
N ASP A 402 -1.61 -12.20 -11.24
CA ASP A 402 -2.86 -12.53 -11.95
C ASP A 402 -3.92 -13.19 -11.06
N TYR A 403 -4.38 -12.43 -10.06
CA TYR A 403 -5.53 -12.83 -9.26
C TYR A 403 -6.82 -12.78 -10.06
N GLN A 404 -7.69 -13.77 -9.84
CA GLN A 404 -9.01 -13.86 -10.45
C GLN A 404 -10.07 -13.84 -9.34
N PRO A 405 -10.64 -12.66 -9.01
CA PRO A 405 -11.61 -12.54 -7.93
C PRO A 405 -12.83 -13.44 -8.17
N VAL A 406 -13.41 -13.97 -7.09
CA VAL A 406 -14.66 -14.72 -7.18
C VAL A 406 -15.76 -13.80 -7.76
N GLY A 407 -16.33 -14.19 -8.89
CA GLY A 407 -17.33 -13.39 -9.62
C GLY A 407 -16.74 -12.27 -10.49
N GLY A 408 -15.43 -12.28 -10.73
CA GLY A 408 -14.76 -11.36 -11.64
C GLY A 408 -14.45 -9.98 -11.06
N TRP A 409 -13.82 -9.16 -11.89
CA TRP A 409 -13.48 -7.77 -11.60
C TRP A 409 -14.71 -6.87 -11.77
N ARG A 410 -14.91 -5.95 -10.82
CA ARG A 410 -15.97 -4.92 -10.79
C ARG A 410 -15.45 -3.54 -10.41
N VAL A 411 -14.33 -3.51 -9.69
CA VAL A 411 -13.55 -2.31 -9.42
C VAL A 411 -12.28 -2.39 -10.25
N ASP A 412 -11.81 -1.23 -10.70
CA ASP A 412 -10.53 -1.08 -11.38
C ASP A 412 -9.40 -1.86 -10.67
N ARG A 413 -8.70 -2.71 -11.44
CA ARG A 413 -7.67 -3.62 -10.91
C ARG A 413 -6.48 -2.85 -10.33
N SER A 414 -6.08 -1.75 -10.96
CA SER A 414 -5.01 -0.87 -10.49
C SER A 414 -5.37 -0.24 -9.14
N LEU A 415 -6.64 0.12 -8.91
CA LEU A 415 -7.11 0.63 -7.61
C LEU A 415 -7.11 -0.45 -6.53
N VAL A 416 -7.55 -1.68 -6.85
CA VAL A 416 -7.51 -2.80 -5.90
C VAL A 416 -6.07 -3.13 -5.49
N TYR A 417 -5.13 -3.14 -6.44
CA TYR A 417 -3.72 -3.38 -6.15
C TYR A 417 -3.07 -2.25 -5.37
N ALA A 418 -3.48 -1.00 -5.60
CA ALA A 418 -3.05 0.12 -4.78
C ALA A 418 -3.38 -0.08 -3.29
N HIS A 419 -4.59 -0.59 -3.01
CA HIS A 419 -5.00 -1.00 -1.66
C HIS A 419 -4.22 -2.23 -1.18
N ALA A 420 -4.13 -3.31 -1.96
CA ALA A 420 -3.44 -4.53 -1.54
C ALA A 420 -1.95 -4.29 -1.18
N LEU A 421 -1.27 -3.43 -1.95
CA LEU A 421 0.09 -3.01 -1.67
C LEU A 421 0.21 -2.31 -0.32
N GLN A 422 -0.72 -1.40 -0.02
CA GLN A 422 -0.68 -0.60 1.21
C GLN A 422 -1.15 -1.39 2.44
N GLU A 423 -2.18 -2.22 2.29
CA GLU A 423 -2.86 -2.92 3.39
C GLU A 423 -2.07 -4.15 3.87
N SER A 424 -1.52 -4.93 2.96
CA SER A 424 -0.88 -6.20 3.30
C SER A 424 0.51 -6.40 2.70
N ASN A 425 0.96 -5.51 1.79
CA ASN A 425 2.13 -5.74 0.97
C ASN A 425 2.02 -7.10 0.23
N PHE A 426 0.80 -7.35 -0.29
CA PHE A 426 0.37 -8.59 -0.96
C PHE A 426 0.52 -9.87 -0.14
N ARG A 427 0.38 -9.79 1.19
CA ARG A 427 0.40 -10.98 2.06
C ARG A 427 -1.02 -11.47 2.32
N PRO A 428 -1.42 -12.63 1.75
CA PRO A 428 -2.80 -13.09 1.86
C PRO A 428 -3.13 -13.69 3.24
N ASP A 429 -2.14 -14.08 4.01
CA ASP A 429 -2.27 -14.73 5.32
C ASP A 429 -2.25 -13.74 6.50
N VAL A 430 -1.94 -12.46 6.25
CA VAL A 430 -1.69 -11.49 7.31
C VAL A 430 -2.96 -11.13 8.09
N VAL A 431 -2.82 -11.11 9.41
CA VAL A 431 -3.86 -10.70 10.36
C VAL A 431 -3.35 -9.51 11.17
N SER A 432 -4.04 -8.38 11.13
CA SER A 432 -3.67 -7.20 11.93
C SER A 432 -3.92 -7.44 13.42
N PRO A 433 -3.33 -6.63 14.32
CA PRO A 433 -3.67 -6.67 15.75
C PRO A 433 -5.16 -6.45 16.05
N ALA A 434 -5.87 -5.69 15.21
CA ALA A 434 -7.31 -5.48 15.32
C ALA A 434 -8.13 -6.65 14.73
N GLY A 435 -7.49 -7.61 14.07
CA GLY A 435 -8.12 -8.80 13.49
C GLY A 435 -8.54 -8.65 12.02
N ALA A 436 -8.11 -7.59 11.33
CA ALA A 436 -8.30 -7.43 9.88
C ALA A 436 -7.51 -8.50 9.12
N ARG A 437 -8.03 -9.02 8.00
CA ARG A 437 -7.48 -10.21 7.32
C ARG A 437 -7.25 -10.04 5.82
N GLY A 438 -6.16 -10.66 5.37
CA GLY A 438 -5.84 -10.89 3.95
C GLY A 438 -5.43 -9.64 3.19
N LEU A 439 -5.47 -9.75 1.86
CA LEU A 439 -4.86 -8.78 0.94
C LEU A 439 -5.31 -7.34 1.17
N LEU A 440 -6.62 -7.14 1.35
CA LEU A 440 -7.28 -5.86 1.52
C LEU A 440 -7.67 -5.58 2.98
N GLN A 441 -7.11 -6.34 3.94
CA GLN A 441 -7.31 -6.14 5.38
C GLN A 441 -8.76 -5.91 5.79
N LEU A 442 -9.65 -6.82 5.40
CA LEU A 442 -11.06 -6.74 5.76
C LEU A 442 -11.30 -7.19 7.20
N MET A 443 -12.08 -6.41 7.94
CA MET A 443 -12.54 -6.79 9.26
C MET A 443 -13.54 -7.95 9.17
N PRO A 444 -13.48 -8.97 10.07
CA PRO A 444 -14.44 -10.06 10.08
C PRO A 444 -15.90 -9.61 10.23
N GLY A 445 -16.15 -8.50 10.94
CA GLY A 445 -17.47 -7.86 11.03
C GLY A 445 -17.98 -7.41 9.66
N THR A 446 -17.20 -6.60 8.96
CA THR A 446 -17.47 -6.13 7.60
C THR A 446 -17.75 -7.29 6.64
N ALA A 447 -16.92 -8.34 6.68
CA ALA A 447 -17.13 -9.51 5.84
C ALA A 447 -18.47 -10.22 6.14
N ARG A 448 -18.85 -10.38 7.42
CA ARG A 448 -20.15 -10.96 7.77
C ARG A 448 -21.33 -10.11 7.28
N ASP A 449 -21.22 -8.79 7.37
CA ASP A 449 -22.27 -7.89 6.88
C ASP A 449 -22.43 -7.99 5.36
N ILE A 450 -21.32 -8.06 4.61
CA ILE A 450 -21.31 -8.27 3.16
C ILE A 450 -21.89 -9.65 2.81
N ALA A 451 -21.48 -10.70 3.51
CA ALA A 451 -22.00 -12.05 3.29
C ALA A 451 -23.52 -12.11 3.47
N ARG A 452 -24.05 -11.48 4.54
CA ARG A 452 -25.49 -11.38 4.81
C ARG A 452 -26.22 -10.68 3.68
N GLN A 453 -25.68 -9.59 3.14
CA GLN A 453 -26.28 -8.87 2.01
C GLN A 453 -26.31 -9.69 0.72
N ARG A 454 -25.33 -10.59 0.55
CA ARG A 454 -25.24 -11.51 -0.58
C ARG A 454 -26.02 -12.82 -0.38
N GLY A 455 -26.67 -13.00 0.77
CA GLY A 455 -27.37 -14.25 1.10
C GLY A 455 -26.44 -15.45 1.34
N GLU A 456 -25.17 -15.20 1.68
CA GLU A 456 -24.15 -16.22 1.90
C GLU A 456 -23.62 -16.19 3.34
N THR A 457 -22.82 -17.20 3.70
CA THR A 457 -22.06 -17.23 4.96
C THR A 457 -20.57 -17.27 4.65
N VAL A 458 -19.77 -16.60 5.48
CA VAL A 458 -18.32 -16.57 5.31
C VAL A 458 -17.61 -16.84 6.63
N ASN A 459 -16.70 -17.81 6.60
CA ASN A 459 -15.77 -18.02 7.69
C ASN A 459 -14.62 -17.00 7.55
N ALA A 460 -14.19 -16.37 8.64
CA ALA A 460 -13.12 -15.38 8.62
C ALA A 460 -11.80 -15.90 8.02
N SER A 461 -11.51 -17.21 8.12
CA SER A 461 -10.34 -17.84 7.50
C SER A 461 -10.37 -17.81 5.97
N ARG A 462 -11.56 -17.76 5.34
CA ARG A 462 -11.70 -17.65 3.88
C ARG A 462 -11.21 -16.31 3.36
N LEU A 463 -11.12 -15.29 4.21
CA LEU A 463 -10.51 -14.00 3.83
C LEU A 463 -9.00 -14.09 3.59
N ASN A 464 -8.37 -15.22 3.94
CA ASN A 464 -6.97 -15.46 3.60
C ASN A 464 -6.79 -15.97 2.16
N VAL A 465 -7.89 -16.28 1.45
CA VAL A 465 -7.86 -16.67 0.03
C VAL A 465 -7.93 -15.39 -0.81
N PRO A 466 -6.89 -15.04 -1.62
CA PRO A 466 -6.84 -13.82 -2.42
C PRO A 466 -8.12 -13.51 -3.20
N GLU A 467 -8.65 -14.51 -3.90
CA GLU A 467 -9.78 -14.39 -4.81
C GLU A 467 -11.07 -14.04 -4.05
N VAL A 468 -11.22 -14.57 -2.83
CA VAL A 468 -12.35 -14.27 -1.93
C VAL A 468 -12.17 -12.90 -1.31
N ASN A 469 -10.96 -12.60 -0.83
CA ASN A 469 -10.65 -11.33 -0.18
C ASN A 469 -10.87 -10.15 -1.13
N ILE A 470 -10.40 -10.28 -2.38
CA ILE A 470 -10.61 -9.26 -3.42
C ILE A 470 -12.10 -9.13 -3.75
N ALA A 471 -12.82 -10.24 -3.93
CA ALA A 471 -14.26 -10.19 -4.20
C ALA A 471 -15.06 -9.42 -3.12
N TYR A 472 -14.71 -9.63 -1.85
CA TYR A 472 -15.32 -8.91 -0.73
C TYR A 472 -14.82 -7.46 -0.62
N GLY A 473 -13.55 -7.20 -0.91
CA GLY A 473 -13.00 -5.86 -0.84
C GLY A 473 -13.55 -4.95 -1.94
N GLN A 474 -13.78 -5.48 -3.14
CA GLN A 474 -14.50 -4.78 -4.21
C GLN A 474 -15.90 -4.38 -3.74
N HIS A 475 -16.66 -5.31 -3.15
CA HIS A 475 -17.99 -5.02 -2.59
C HIS A 475 -17.93 -3.94 -1.52
N TYR A 476 -16.92 -3.98 -0.65
CA TYR A 476 -16.73 -2.95 0.37
C TYR A 476 -16.41 -1.57 -0.23
N MET A 477 -15.57 -1.50 -1.28
CA MET A 477 -15.29 -0.26 -2.00
C MET A 477 -16.54 0.31 -2.68
N GLU A 478 -17.36 -0.55 -3.30
CA GLU A 478 -18.65 -0.17 -3.89
C GLU A 478 -19.61 0.39 -2.83
N GLN A 479 -19.70 -0.26 -1.66
CA GLN A 479 -20.48 0.28 -0.53
C GLN A 479 -19.98 1.66 -0.08
N MET A 480 -18.66 1.87 -0.03
CA MET A 480 -18.11 3.18 0.33
C MET A 480 -18.40 4.23 -0.76
N ARG A 481 -18.33 3.85 -2.04
CA ARG A 481 -18.74 4.72 -3.15
C ARG A 481 -20.19 5.18 -3.03
N ASP A 482 -21.07 4.24 -2.72
CA ASP A 482 -22.53 4.45 -2.71
C ASP A 482 -23.04 5.00 -1.38
N PHE A 483 -22.19 5.09 -0.35
CA PHE A 483 -22.56 5.60 0.96
C PHE A 483 -22.93 7.10 0.89
N PRO A 484 -24.07 7.52 1.48
CA PRO A 484 -24.47 8.92 1.53
C PRO A 484 -23.38 9.83 2.11
N GLY A 485 -23.06 10.91 1.40
CA GLY A 485 -22.00 11.85 1.77
C GLY A 485 -20.68 11.66 1.01
N MET A 486 -20.42 10.47 0.44
CA MET A 486 -19.22 10.26 -0.39
C MET A 486 -19.37 10.81 -1.80
N GLN A 487 -20.62 10.88 -2.30
CA GLN A 487 -20.96 11.40 -3.64
C GLN A 487 -20.23 10.67 -4.80
N GLY A 488 -19.73 9.46 -4.54
CA GLY A 488 -18.86 8.73 -5.45
C GLY A 488 -17.52 9.43 -5.72
N LEU A 489 -17.05 10.34 -4.86
CA LEU A 489 -15.78 11.06 -5.04
C LEU A 489 -14.62 10.21 -4.52
N LEU A 490 -13.66 9.89 -5.39
CA LEU A 490 -12.61 8.91 -5.12
C LEU A 490 -11.81 9.20 -3.83
N PRO A 491 -11.36 10.44 -3.53
CA PRO A 491 -10.63 10.71 -2.29
C PRO A 491 -11.46 10.42 -1.03
N LYS A 492 -12.78 10.66 -1.07
CA LYS A 492 -13.71 10.39 0.04
C LYS A 492 -13.93 8.89 0.22
N VAL A 493 -14.07 8.16 -0.89
CA VAL A 493 -14.21 6.69 -0.88
C VAL A 493 -12.98 6.03 -0.26
N ILE A 494 -11.78 6.46 -0.68
CA ILE A 494 -10.52 5.97 -0.11
C ILE A 494 -10.41 6.30 1.38
N ALA A 495 -10.76 7.53 1.77
CA ALA A 495 -10.78 7.93 3.18
C ALA A 495 -11.76 7.08 4.00
N SER A 496 -12.94 6.79 3.44
CA SER A 496 -14.00 6.02 4.07
C SER A 496 -13.62 4.54 4.23
N TYR A 497 -12.84 3.99 3.30
CA TYR A 497 -12.30 2.64 3.43
C TYR A 497 -11.44 2.47 4.69
N ASN A 498 -10.61 3.48 5.00
CA ASN A 498 -9.68 3.44 6.13
C ASN A 498 -10.32 3.92 7.45
N ALA A 499 -11.04 5.04 7.44
CA ALA A 499 -11.61 5.66 8.64
C ALA A 499 -13.04 5.19 8.97
N GLY A 500 -13.69 4.52 8.02
CA GLY A 500 -15.11 4.20 8.07
C GLY A 500 -16.01 5.35 7.58
N PRO A 501 -17.21 5.01 7.06
CA PRO A 501 -18.11 5.98 6.44
C PRO A 501 -18.67 7.01 7.42
N GLY A 502 -18.89 6.63 8.69
CA GLY A 502 -19.37 7.55 9.72
C GLY A 502 -18.37 8.67 10.02
N ALA A 503 -17.07 8.37 10.02
CA ALA A 503 -16.04 9.38 10.23
C ALA A 503 -16.03 10.41 9.08
N VAL A 504 -16.04 9.93 7.83
CA VAL A 504 -16.04 10.82 6.66
C VAL A 504 -17.32 11.63 6.56
N ALA A 505 -18.49 11.04 6.82
CA ALA A 505 -19.76 11.76 6.86
C ALA A 505 -19.76 12.89 7.90
N ASN A 506 -19.14 12.68 9.07
CA ASN A 506 -18.98 13.73 10.09
C ASN A 506 -18.07 14.88 9.63
N TRP A 507 -17.14 14.64 8.69
CA TRP A 507 -16.23 15.66 8.18
C TRP A 507 -16.84 16.55 7.10
N GLU A 508 -17.77 16.04 6.30
CA GLU A 508 -18.39 16.75 5.15
C GLU A 508 -18.99 18.12 5.52
N GLY A 509 -19.54 18.26 6.73
CA GLY A 509 -20.10 19.54 7.20
C GLY A 509 -19.10 20.46 7.92
N ARG A 510 -17.88 19.97 8.18
CA ARG A 510 -16.90 20.63 9.06
C ARG A 510 -15.66 21.11 8.30
N LEU A 511 -15.24 20.36 7.28
CA LEU A 511 -14.07 20.72 6.48
C LEU A 511 -14.37 21.95 5.61
N ARG A 512 -13.51 22.96 5.72
CA ARG A 512 -13.57 24.19 4.93
C ARG A 512 -12.68 24.09 3.70
N ASP A 513 -12.85 23.03 2.91
CA ASP A 513 -12.04 22.77 1.72
C ASP A 513 -12.39 23.65 0.52
N ARG A 514 -13.50 24.40 0.57
CA ARG A 514 -13.95 25.31 -0.50
C ARG A 514 -14.15 24.63 -1.86
N GLY A 515 -14.41 23.32 -1.88
CA GLY A 515 -14.51 22.54 -3.10
C GLY A 515 -13.15 22.19 -3.72
N ASP A 516 -12.04 22.37 -3.01
CA ASP A 516 -10.70 21.96 -3.45
C ASP A 516 -10.38 20.55 -2.93
N PRO A 517 -10.22 19.54 -3.81
CA PRO A 517 -9.97 18.16 -3.39
C PRO A 517 -8.63 17.98 -2.69
N LEU A 518 -7.60 18.76 -3.05
CA LEU A 518 -6.30 18.68 -2.39
C LEU A 518 -6.37 19.29 -1.00
N LEU A 519 -7.10 20.41 -0.84
CA LEU A 519 -7.33 21.00 0.48
C LEU A 519 -8.14 20.07 1.38
N TYR A 520 -9.13 19.36 0.83
CA TYR A 520 -9.87 18.32 1.55
C TYR A 520 -8.91 17.24 2.07
N ILE A 521 -8.09 16.66 1.19
CA ILE A 521 -7.13 15.61 1.55
C ILE A 521 -6.21 16.11 2.67
N GLU A 522 -5.67 17.32 2.55
CA GLU A 522 -4.78 17.90 3.55
C GLU A 522 -5.47 18.32 4.86
N SER A 523 -6.80 18.39 4.86
CA SER A 523 -7.61 18.77 6.02
C SER A 523 -8.26 17.59 6.73
N ILE A 524 -8.11 16.36 6.23
CA ILE A 524 -8.62 15.15 6.90
C ILE A 524 -8.10 15.11 8.36
N PRO A 525 -8.98 15.08 9.39
CA PRO A 525 -8.55 15.20 10.79
C PRO A 525 -7.64 14.06 11.25
N PHE A 526 -7.98 12.83 10.85
CA PHE A 526 -7.24 11.63 11.23
C PHE A 526 -5.92 11.60 10.47
N TYR A 527 -4.81 11.68 11.22
CA TYR A 527 -3.48 11.70 10.62
C TYR A 527 -3.21 10.47 9.74
N GLU A 528 -3.61 9.29 10.21
CA GLU A 528 -3.46 8.03 9.47
C GLU A 528 -4.17 8.11 8.12
N THR A 529 -5.45 8.47 8.12
CA THR A 529 -6.26 8.61 6.90
C THR A 529 -5.75 9.72 5.97
N ARG A 530 -5.28 10.84 6.54
CA ARG A 530 -4.65 11.95 5.79
C ARG A 530 -3.36 11.55 5.08
N GLY A 531 -2.64 10.56 5.62
CA GLY A 531 -1.49 9.94 4.96
C GLY A 531 -1.91 8.84 3.98
N TYR A 532 -2.94 8.08 4.33
CA TYR A 532 -3.45 6.94 3.57
C TYR A 532 -3.97 7.35 2.18
N VAL A 533 -4.79 8.41 2.10
CA VAL A 533 -5.41 8.83 0.82
C VAL A 533 -4.37 9.16 -0.26
N PRO A 534 -3.36 10.03 -0.02
CA PRO A 534 -2.27 10.26 -0.97
C PRO A 534 -1.49 9.00 -1.36
N ILE A 535 -1.29 8.06 -0.42
CA ILE A 535 -0.56 6.81 -0.68
C ILE A 535 -1.35 5.93 -1.66
N ILE A 536 -2.64 5.76 -1.45
CA ILE A 536 -3.48 4.97 -2.35
C ILE A 536 -3.56 5.63 -3.72
N LEU A 537 -3.79 6.94 -3.81
CA LEU A 537 -3.83 7.65 -5.09
C LEU A 537 -2.50 7.53 -5.84
N ARG A 538 -1.37 7.75 -5.15
CA ARG A 538 -0.04 7.54 -5.75
C ARG A 538 0.12 6.11 -6.24
N ASN A 539 -0.16 5.11 -5.41
CA ASN A 539 -0.01 3.71 -5.80
C ASN A 539 -0.91 3.39 -7.00
N TYR A 540 -2.13 3.91 -7.02
CA TYR A 540 -3.08 3.73 -8.12
C TYR A 540 -2.50 4.28 -9.42
N TRP A 541 -1.98 5.51 -9.42
CA TRP A 541 -1.35 6.09 -10.60
C TRP A 541 -0.09 5.36 -11.04
N MET A 542 0.69 4.80 -10.11
CA MET A 542 1.85 3.98 -10.44
C MET A 542 1.43 2.65 -11.09
N TYR A 543 0.34 2.02 -10.64
CA TYR A 543 -0.24 0.85 -11.29
C TYR A 543 -0.78 1.19 -12.68
N GLN A 544 -1.55 2.27 -12.82
CA GLN A 544 -2.07 2.72 -14.12
C GLN A 544 -0.93 3.04 -15.10
N ARG A 545 0.08 3.78 -14.64
CA ARG A 545 1.29 4.08 -15.40
C ARG A 545 2.01 2.81 -15.82
N ASN A 546 2.18 1.88 -14.90
CA ASN A 546 2.79 0.61 -15.23
C ASN A 546 2.00 -0.02 -16.36
N ALA A 547 0.67 -0.14 -16.22
CA ALA A 547 -0.28 -0.76 -17.14
C ALA A 547 -0.47 -0.04 -18.49
N GLY A 548 0.14 1.13 -18.67
CA GLY A 548 -0.11 1.97 -19.85
C GLY A 548 -1.53 2.56 -19.87
N GLU A 549 -2.21 2.59 -18.73
CA GLU A 549 -3.54 3.15 -18.55
C GLU A 549 -3.49 4.67 -18.33
N GLU A 550 -4.55 5.37 -18.74
CA GLU A 550 -4.68 6.80 -18.49
C GLU A 550 -5.01 7.08 -17.01
N ALA A 551 -4.18 7.87 -16.35
CA ALA A 551 -4.41 8.30 -14.96
C ALA A 551 -5.41 9.47 -14.87
N THR A 552 -6.67 9.25 -15.24
CA THR A 552 -7.72 10.28 -15.24
C THR A 552 -7.88 11.00 -13.90
N SER A 553 -7.72 10.27 -12.79
CA SER A 553 -7.79 10.86 -11.45
C SER A 553 -6.60 11.75 -11.08
N LEU A 554 -5.41 11.46 -11.61
CA LEU A 554 -4.23 12.32 -11.51
C LEU A 554 -4.44 13.62 -12.28
N SER A 555 -4.90 13.49 -13.54
CA SER A 555 -5.25 14.64 -14.40
C SER A 555 -6.30 15.54 -13.74
N ALA A 556 -7.36 14.96 -13.18
CA ALA A 556 -8.41 15.70 -12.50
C ALA A 556 -7.88 16.49 -11.29
N LEU A 557 -7.12 15.85 -10.39
CA LEU A 557 -6.56 16.52 -9.22
C LEU A 557 -5.55 17.62 -9.58
N ALA A 558 -4.72 17.41 -10.62
CA ALA A 558 -3.80 18.43 -11.11
C ALA A 558 -4.53 19.67 -11.64
N GLN A 559 -5.77 19.52 -12.11
CA GLN A 559 -6.66 20.59 -12.58
C GLN A 559 -7.58 21.14 -11.47
N GLY A 560 -7.42 20.69 -10.22
CA GLY A 560 -8.27 21.09 -9.09
C GLY A 560 -9.70 20.53 -9.14
N MET A 561 -9.94 19.48 -9.92
CA MET A 561 -11.23 18.80 -10.02
C MET A 561 -11.27 17.58 -9.12
N TRP A 562 -12.47 17.22 -8.64
CA TRP A 562 -12.69 16.03 -7.85
C TRP A 562 -12.83 14.82 -8.75
N PRO A 563 -11.90 13.85 -8.73
CA PRO A 563 -12.08 12.62 -9.46
C PRO A 563 -13.20 11.79 -8.82
N ARG A 564 -14.03 11.18 -9.66
CA ARG A 564 -15.04 10.22 -9.22
C ARG A 564 -14.43 8.83 -9.16
N PHE A 565 -15.07 7.96 -8.39
CA PHE A 565 -14.70 6.57 -8.29
C PHE A 565 -14.80 5.91 -9.68
N PRO A 566 -13.78 5.15 -10.12
CA PRO A 566 -13.78 4.51 -11.45
C PRO A 566 -15.04 3.68 -11.70
N GLY A 567 -15.57 3.72 -12.94
CA GLY A 567 -16.80 3.01 -13.32
C GLY A 567 -18.10 3.69 -12.88
N THR A 568 -18.05 4.83 -12.18
CA THR A 568 -19.26 5.59 -11.86
C THR A 568 -19.86 6.22 -13.13
N PRO A 569 -21.19 6.11 -13.38
CA PRO A 569 -21.81 6.72 -14.55
C PRO A 569 -21.63 8.25 -14.62
N GLY A 570 -21.44 8.75 -15.85
CA GLY A 570 -21.31 10.18 -16.16
C GLY A 570 -19.85 10.66 -16.21
N ALA A 571 -19.63 11.95 -15.97
CA ALA A 571 -18.30 12.56 -16.03
C ALA A 571 -17.34 11.91 -15.02
N VAL A 572 -16.08 11.68 -15.42
CA VAL A 572 -15.03 11.05 -14.60
C VAL A 572 -14.51 11.94 -13.47
N ALA A 573 -14.74 13.26 -13.56
CA ALA A 573 -14.40 14.24 -12.55
C ALA A 573 -15.42 15.39 -12.54
N VAL A 574 -15.53 16.08 -11.41
CA VAL A 574 -16.47 17.20 -11.22
C VAL A 574 -15.82 18.38 -10.50
N ARG A 575 -16.33 19.59 -10.73
CA ARG A 575 -16.02 20.75 -9.89
C ARG A 575 -17.09 20.93 -8.83
N LEU A 576 -16.67 20.96 -7.58
CA LEU A 576 -17.53 21.36 -6.48
C LEU A 576 -17.42 22.86 -6.29
N SER A 577 -18.55 23.57 -6.24
CA SER A 577 -18.53 24.97 -5.82
C SER A 577 -18.39 25.04 -4.30
N GLY A 578 -17.65 26.03 -3.78
CA GLY A 578 -17.43 26.24 -2.35
C GLY A 578 -18.69 26.49 -1.50
N GLN A 579 -19.87 26.48 -2.11
CA GLN A 579 -21.17 26.45 -1.47
C GLN A 579 -21.99 25.25 -2.00
N GLY A 580 -21.63 24.03 -1.58
CA GLY A 580 -22.53 22.86 -1.57
C GLY A 580 -23.23 22.41 -2.86
N GLY A 581 -22.89 22.96 -4.03
CA GLY A 581 -23.50 22.60 -5.31
C GLY A 581 -22.47 22.11 -6.31
N SER A 582 -22.66 20.92 -6.86
CA SER A 582 -21.90 20.48 -8.04
C SER A 582 -22.36 21.27 -9.26
N ARG A 583 -21.44 21.87 -10.01
CA ARG A 583 -21.73 22.24 -11.41
C ARG A 583 -21.12 21.14 -12.28
N ILE A 584 -21.97 20.47 -13.05
CA ILE A 584 -21.53 19.58 -14.13
C ILE A 584 -20.93 20.51 -15.20
N ALA A 585 -19.68 20.25 -15.59
CA ALA A 585 -19.09 20.87 -16.76
C ALA A 585 -19.43 19.99 -17.96
N ASP A 586 -20.05 20.59 -18.98
CA ASP A 586 -20.37 19.93 -20.26
C ASP A 586 -19.13 19.53 -21.04
#